data_AF-A0A6I5RG64-F1
#
_entry.id   AF-A0A6I5RG64-F1
#
_cell.length_a   1.000
_cell.length_b   1.000
_cell.length_c   1.000
_cell.angle_alpha   90.00
_cell.angle_beta   90.00
_cell.angle_gamma   90.00
#
_symmetry.space_group_name_H-M   'P 1'
#
loop_
_entity.id
_entity.type
_entity.pdbx_description
1 polymer ?
#
loop_
_entity_poly.entity_id
_entity_poly.type
_entity_poly.pdbx_seq_one_letter_code
_entity_poly.pdbx_strand_id
1 'polypeptide(L)'
;MQYLPLKFLGLVIGPLLLSAAVAQAQTPEAETPEGEAPEVEVLMVQPRGSAGYNTSGGGFDGFGYLEGFVPLFQTPGSDVWYLQGQGRLDNEGDLSGTMLFGYRRYAANSNQVWGGYIGYDGRATDDNYFNQLGVGVEMLGDVEVRLNGYLPIGNSRQLADSSSTSTGGNTVTESIFTGNSLLLAMGGGTTTTVREFEAAVGGVDLEVGTRLFDWEGGDLRGYAGVYYQDPAGASGVIGGRARLAARATRNINVGLALSSDGLFGTNVSFQIGATFGGAARGKTAETSNLALLGDFVQRQSTVIIDHQTDVEVVTIGSGTGDPIVATNPTTGLPWRFVHVTGGTTGGSGTAEDPFGQVTDAIADTQTNSGGSGNDVVYVQAGTNPGLDGFTIPDNVQVLSSGLPQTLNTTQRGGVTLPQSGSGVFPIVNGVASGVTVNGIDSMVSLGNNTTLSGFDIQGGVNYGVLVQDVSNATVVNNTISTTGSEANGVFVHAESAATNNITIADNTINTTGAGAEGILVRASGADAINIAISNNTITTSGDTAQGISMGNFDFGGANSVQVCVALSGNQVPTVGDFAFGASLGNNSGDPARFQIVNQAALLTDNTFVSVNPADITTNTMSFTAVAACP
;
A
#
# COMPACT_ATOMS: atom_id res chain seq x y z
N MET A 1 -6.25 15.78 -32.60
CA MET A 1 -6.39 16.89 -33.57
C MET A 1 -5.62 18.07 -33.01
N GLN A 2 -4.88 18.78 -33.86
CA GLN A 2 -4.08 19.99 -33.63
C GLN A 2 -2.63 19.81 -33.13
N TYR A 3 -1.75 20.22 -34.04
CA TYR A 3 -0.29 20.27 -34.00
C TYR A 3 0.20 21.37 -33.06
N LEU A 4 1.22 21.09 -32.23
CA LEU A 4 2.03 22.11 -31.56
C LEU A 4 3.40 22.25 -32.26
N PRO A 5 3.90 23.47 -32.51
CA PRO A 5 5.09 23.68 -33.31
C PRO A 5 6.38 23.56 -32.49
N LEU A 6 7.30 22.77 -33.03
CA LEU A 6 8.70 22.66 -32.63
C LEU A 6 9.41 24.01 -32.88
N LYS A 7 9.77 24.75 -31.82
CA LYS A 7 10.65 25.92 -31.94
C LYS A 7 12.09 25.48 -31.77
N PHE A 8 12.75 25.21 -32.89
CA PHE A 8 14.21 25.18 -32.98
C PHE A 8 14.74 26.61 -32.81
N LEU A 9 15.42 26.89 -31.70
CA LEU A 9 16.28 28.07 -31.59
C LEU A 9 17.64 27.68 -32.19
N GLY A 10 17.81 27.95 -33.49
CA GLY A 10 19.09 27.78 -34.18
C GLY A 10 20.11 28.77 -33.65
N LEU A 11 21.06 28.30 -32.84
CA LEU A 11 22.27 29.04 -32.53
C LEU A 11 23.23 28.90 -33.71
N VAL A 12 23.26 29.92 -34.57
CA VAL A 12 24.22 30.03 -35.67
C VAL A 12 25.59 30.36 -35.07
N ILE A 13 26.43 29.34 -34.92
CA ILE A 13 27.86 29.52 -34.65
C ILE A 13 28.53 29.81 -36.00
N GLY A 14 28.79 31.09 -36.28
CA GLY A 14 29.57 31.49 -37.43
C GLY A 14 31.04 31.07 -37.28
N PRO A 15 31.72 30.61 -38.35
CA PRO A 15 33.14 30.27 -38.28
C PRO A 15 33.97 31.56 -38.22
N LEU A 16 34.63 31.80 -37.08
CA LEU A 16 35.73 32.77 -36.98
C LEU A 16 36.98 32.19 -37.65
N LEU A 17 37.13 32.46 -38.95
CA LEU A 17 38.38 32.25 -39.68
C LEU A 17 39.32 33.43 -39.39
N LEU A 18 40.31 33.26 -38.53
CA LEU A 18 41.47 34.16 -38.47
C LEU A 18 42.51 33.72 -39.50
N SER A 19 42.58 34.43 -40.63
CA SER A 19 43.67 34.35 -41.59
C SER A 19 44.92 35.05 -41.05
N ALA A 20 46.00 34.31 -40.79
CA ALA A 20 47.31 34.89 -40.54
C ALA A 20 47.96 35.30 -41.87
N ALA A 21 48.10 36.61 -42.09
CA ALA A 21 48.90 37.15 -43.18
C ALA A 21 50.39 36.99 -42.85
N VAL A 22 51.11 36.25 -43.69
CA VAL A 22 52.57 36.14 -43.64
C VAL A 22 53.15 37.36 -44.36
N ALA A 23 53.75 38.28 -43.61
CA ALA A 23 54.59 39.34 -44.17
C ALA A 23 56.05 38.89 -44.11
N GLN A 24 56.63 38.68 -45.29
CA GLN A 24 58.04 38.38 -45.49
C GLN A 24 58.80 39.69 -45.66
N ALA A 25 59.82 39.93 -44.84
CA ALA A 25 60.83 40.96 -45.07
C ALA A 25 62.22 40.38 -44.79
N GLN A 26 63.11 40.48 -45.77
CA GLN A 26 64.48 39.99 -45.71
C GLN A 26 65.48 41.11 -45.36
N THR A 27 66.51 40.71 -44.58
CA THR A 27 67.95 41.11 -44.61
C THR A 27 68.41 42.47 -44.05
N PRO A 28 69.71 42.65 -43.64
CA PRO A 28 70.81 41.68 -43.45
C PRO A 28 71.67 41.81 -42.14
N GLU A 29 72.36 40.68 -41.82
CA GLU A 29 73.77 40.49 -41.41
C GLU A 29 74.44 41.26 -40.24
N ALA A 30 74.96 40.51 -39.24
CA ALA A 30 76.33 40.63 -38.69
C ALA A 30 76.65 39.45 -37.76
N GLU A 31 77.69 38.67 -38.08
CA GLU A 31 78.32 37.66 -37.21
C GLU A 31 79.30 38.32 -36.21
N THR A 32 79.27 37.92 -34.93
CA THR A 32 80.43 37.83 -34.02
C THR A 32 80.02 37.06 -32.74
N PRO A 33 80.93 36.44 -31.97
CA PRO A 33 80.89 35.01 -31.66
C PRO A 33 80.37 34.70 -30.24
N GLU A 34 79.88 33.46 -30.12
CA GLU A 34 79.78 32.58 -28.95
C GLU A 34 80.35 33.13 -27.62
N GLY A 35 79.42 33.50 -26.73
CA GLY A 35 79.59 33.33 -25.29
C GLY A 35 78.59 32.28 -24.83
N GLU A 36 79.06 31.22 -24.16
CA GLU A 36 78.22 30.18 -23.56
C GLU A 36 77.11 30.83 -22.71
N ALA A 37 75.88 30.78 -23.22
CA ALA A 37 74.69 31.11 -22.45
C ALA A 37 74.43 29.95 -21.47
N PRO A 38 74.03 30.24 -20.21
CA PRO A 38 73.64 29.19 -19.29
C PRO A 38 72.49 28.40 -19.92
N GLU A 39 72.59 27.08 -19.89
CA GLU A 39 71.57 26.14 -20.33
C GLU A 39 70.27 26.47 -19.57
N VAL A 40 69.36 27.21 -20.21
CA VAL A 40 68.04 27.49 -19.64
C VAL A 40 67.35 26.14 -19.59
N GLU A 41 67.18 25.57 -18.39
CA GLU A 41 66.40 24.35 -18.20
C GLU A 41 65.02 24.57 -18.84
N VAL A 42 64.82 23.96 -20.01
CA VAL A 42 63.57 24.07 -20.73
C VAL A 42 62.53 23.28 -19.94
N LEU A 43 61.50 23.97 -19.43
CA LEU A 43 60.49 23.34 -18.57
C LEU A 43 59.78 22.21 -19.32
N MET A 44 59.97 20.98 -18.85
CA MET A 44 59.23 19.80 -19.29
C MET A 44 58.08 19.54 -18.32
N VAL A 45 56.86 19.44 -18.86
CA VAL A 45 55.68 19.07 -18.08
C VAL A 45 55.82 17.61 -17.66
N GLN A 46 55.65 17.34 -16.35
CA GLN A 46 55.75 16.00 -15.77
C GLN A 46 54.37 15.51 -15.35
N PRO A 47 54.14 14.18 -15.30
CA PRO A 47 52.93 13.62 -14.70
C PRO A 47 52.73 14.13 -13.27
N ARG A 48 51.47 14.39 -12.90
CA ARG A 48 51.10 14.80 -11.55
C ARG A 48 49.78 14.18 -11.13
N GLY A 49 49.62 14.00 -9.83
CA GLY A 49 48.40 13.51 -9.20
C GLY A 49 47.89 14.50 -8.16
N SER A 50 46.60 14.39 -7.84
CA SER A 50 45.95 15.14 -6.79
C SER A 50 44.95 14.25 -6.07
N ALA A 51 44.84 14.44 -4.75
CA ALA A 51 43.81 13.81 -3.94
C ALA A 51 43.18 14.88 -3.05
N GLY A 52 41.88 14.85 -2.85
CA GLY A 52 41.21 15.87 -2.05
C GLY A 52 39.77 15.56 -1.71
N TYR A 53 39.12 16.55 -1.10
CA TYR A 53 37.72 16.54 -0.74
C TYR A 53 37.07 17.87 -1.11
N ASN A 54 35.82 17.80 -1.55
CA ASN A 54 34.95 18.95 -1.79
C ASN A 54 33.66 18.76 -0.99
N THR A 55 33.19 19.80 -0.30
CA THR A 55 31.88 19.76 0.36
C THR A 55 30.75 19.78 -0.68
N SER A 56 29.52 19.54 -0.23
CA SER A 56 28.34 19.68 -1.07
C SER A 56 28.20 21.09 -1.65
N GLY A 57 27.49 21.18 -2.76
CA GLY A 57 27.19 22.42 -3.46
C GLY A 57 25.92 22.28 -4.30
N GLY A 58 25.66 23.26 -5.18
CA GLY A 58 24.47 23.25 -6.02
C GLY A 58 24.42 22.02 -6.93
N GLY A 59 23.50 21.10 -6.64
CA GLY A 59 23.21 19.88 -7.40
C GLY A 59 24.29 18.79 -7.33
N PHE A 60 25.12 18.79 -6.28
CA PHE A 60 26.02 17.67 -5.99
C PHE A 60 26.35 17.57 -4.50
N ASP A 61 26.56 16.34 -4.04
CA ASP A 61 26.93 16.03 -2.67
C ASP A 61 28.43 16.12 -2.45
N GLY A 62 28.86 16.17 -1.18
CA GLY A 62 30.28 16.25 -0.87
C GLY A 62 31.00 14.99 -1.34
N PHE A 63 32.20 15.12 -1.92
CA PHE A 63 32.92 13.98 -2.47
C PHE A 63 34.44 14.04 -2.23
N GLY A 64 35.01 12.86 -2.01
CA GLY A 64 36.44 12.63 -2.11
C GLY A 64 36.84 12.37 -3.57
N TYR A 65 38.04 12.78 -3.97
CA TYR A 65 38.50 12.59 -5.35
C TYR A 65 39.97 12.22 -5.46
N LEU A 66 40.29 11.49 -6.54
CA LEU A 66 41.63 11.24 -7.05
C LEU A 66 41.70 11.72 -8.50
N GLU A 67 42.71 12.50 -8.82
CA GLU A 67 42.88 13.13 -10.12
C GLU A 67 44.31 12.94 -10.63
N GLY A 68 44.47 12.69 -11.92
CA GLY A 68 45.76 12.50 -12.58
C GLY A 68 45.85 13.30 -13.88
N PHE A 69 47.04 13.84 -14.16
CA PHE A 69 47.38 14.53 -15.39
C PHE A 69 48.63 13.89 -15.99
N VAL A 70 48.54 13.52 -17.25
CA VAL A 70 49.61 12.84 -17.98
C VAL A 70 49.89 13.59 -19.29
N PRO A 71 51.09 14.19 -19.45
CA PRO A 71 51.50 14.73 -20.75
C PRO A 71 51.73 13.58 -21.73
N LEU A 72 51.15 13.67 -22.92
CA LEU A 72 51.25 12.66 -23.98
C LEU A 72 52.30 13.04 -25.01
N PHE A 73 52.20 14.27 -25.52
CA PHE A 73 53.12 14.83 -26.51
C PHE A 73 53.44 16.26 -26.09
N GLN A 74 54.72 16.62 -26.03
CA GLN A 74 55.10 17.99 -25.65
C GLN A 74 56.31 18.45 -26.43
N THR A 75 56.30 19.74 -26.79
CA THR A 75 57.50 20.48 -27.14
C THR A 75 57.92 21.23 -25.88
N PRO A 76 59.02 20.84 -25.21
CA PRO A 76 59.45 21.47 -23.97
C PRO A 76 59.49 22.99 -24.09
N GLY A 77 58.92 23.69 -23.10
CA GLY A 77 58.85 25.16 -23.11
C GLY A 77 57.83 25.79 -24.07
N SER A 78 57.09 25.01 -24.86
CA SER A 78 56.14 25.52 -25.86
C SER A 78 54.73 24.97 -25.67
N ASP A 79 54.51 23.67 -25.85
CA ASP A 79 53.15 23.13 -25.94
C ASP A 79 53.07 21.68 -25.44
N VAL A 80 51.87 21.29 -25.02
CA VAL A 80 51.57 19.97 -24.47
C VAL A 80 50.17 19.49 -24.85
N TRP A 81 50.10 18.28 -25.37
CA TRP A 81 48.89 17.45 -25.40
C TRP A 81 48.86 16.59 -24.14
N TYR A 82 47.70 16.47 -23.50
CA TYR A 82 47.58 15.78 -22.22
C TYR A 82 46.29 14.97 -22.12
N LEU A 83 46.34 13.96 -21.25
CA LEU A 83 45.19 13.23 -20.74
C LEU A 83 45.02 13.56 -19.24
N GLN A 84 43.79 13.85 -18.84
CA GLN A 84 43.42 14.06 -17.44
C GLN A 84 42.28 13.12 -17.07
N GLY A 85 42.39 12.46 -15.93
CA GLY A 85 41.36 11.58 -15.39
C GLY A 85 41.07 11.91 -13.94
N GLN A 86 39.80 11.88 -13.54
CA GLN A 86 39.38 12.07 -12.15
C GLN A 86 38.34 11.01 -11.78
N GLY A 87 38.55 10.34 -10.66
CA GLY A 87 37.56 9.47 -10.01
C GLY A 87 37.11 10.11 -8.70
N ARG A 88 35.83 9.95 -8.37
CA ARG A 88 35.16 10.58 -7.23
C ARG A 88 34.22 9.59 -6.55
N LEU A 89 34.14 9.68 -5.24
CA LEU A 89 33.20 8.95 -4.40
C LEU A 89 32.52 9.97 -3.48
N ASP A 90 31.21 10.13 -3.59
CA ASP A 90 30.46 11.04 -2.72
C ASP A 90 30.18 10.44 -1.33
N ASN A 91 29.47 11.21 -0.50
CA ASN A 91 29.22 10.87 0.90
C ASN A 91 28.19 9.74 1.03
N GLU A 92 27.37 9.55 0.01
CA GLU A 92 26.32 8.54 -0.13
C GLU A 92 26.91 7.21 -0.66
N GLY A 93 28.05 7.29 -1.36
CA GLY A 93 28.81 6.14 -1.82
C GLY A 93 28.75 5.92 -3.33
N ASP A 94 28.22 6.89 -4.06
CA ASP A 94 28.11 6.85 -5.51
C ASP A 94 29.41 7.25 -6.20
N LEU A 95 29.72 6.48 -7.24
CA LEU A 95 30.91 6.68 -8.04
C LEU A 95 30.64 7.65 -9.18
N SER A 96 31.50 8.65 -9.31
CA SER A 96 31.54 9.51 -10.49
C SER A 96 32.95 9.65 -11.05
N GLY A 97 33.06 10.01 -12.32
CA GLY A 97 34.35 10.11 -12.98
C GLY A 97 34.35 11.02 -14.20
N THR A 98 35.55 11.47 -14.55
CA THR A 98 35.81 12.34 -15.70
C THR A 98 37.06 11.84 -16.42
N MET A 99 37.01 11.86 -17.75
CA MET A 99 38.18 11.68 -18.61
C MET A 99 38.23 12.80 -19.64
N LEU A 100 39.41 13.39 -19.84
CA LEU A 100 39.59 14.61 -20.62
C LEU A 100 40.86 14.55 -21.44
N PHE A 101 40.77 14.97 -22.69
CA PHE A 101 41.90 15.13 -23.61
C PHE A 101 42.01 16.60 -23.99
N GLY A 102 43.21 17.16 -23.84
CA GLY A 102 43.42 18.59 -24.02
C GLY A 102 44.75 18.94 -24.66
N TYR A 103 44.83 20.20 -25.08
CA TYR A 103 46.02 20.82 -25.65
C TYR A 103 46.25 22.18 -24.99
N ARG A 104 47.52 22.51 -24.74
CA ARG A 104 47.95 23.83 -24.28
C ARG A 104 49.19 24.29 -25.01
N ARG A 105 49.28 25.60 -25.24
CA ARG A 105 50.43 26.27 -25.82
C ARG A 105 50.76 27.54 -25.04
N TYR A 106 52.02 27.70 -24.70
CA TYR A 106 52.59 28.92 -24.16
C TYR A 106 52.95 29.89 -25.27
N ALA A 107 52.44 31.11 -25.17
CA ALA A 107 52.71 32.21 -26.08
C ALA A 107 53.67 33.20 -25.39
N ALA A 108 54.97 33.09 -25.70
CA ALA A 108 56.01 33.92 -25.08
C ALA A 108 55.77 35.44 -25.26
N ASN A 109 55.25 35.87 -26.41
CA ASN A 109 55.00 37.28 -26.72
C ASN A 109 53.98 37.95 -25.78
N SER A 110 53.01 37.17 -25.28
CA SER A 110 51.96 37.66 -24.38
C SER A 110 52.08 37.10 -22.97
N ASN A 111 53.09 36.26 -22.70
CA ASN A 111 53.28 35.53 -21.45
C ASN A 111 52.00 34.82 -20.96
N GLN A 112 51.30 34.14 -21.87
CA GLN A 112 50.03 33.47 -21.60
C GLN A 112 50.04 32.05 -22.12
N VAL A 113 49.32 31.16 -21.45
CA VAL A 113 48.99 29.82 -21.95
C VAL A 113 47.58 29.84 -22.53
N TRP A 114 47.45 29.38 -23.77
CA TRP A 114 46.15 29.13 -24.40
C TRP A 114 45.91 27.63 -24.44
N GLY A 115 44.70 27.21 -24.10
CA GLY A 115 44.36 25.79 -24.09
C GLY A 115 42.91 25.53 -24.44
N GLY A 116 42.63 24.26 -24.71
CA GLY A 116 41.29 23.76 -24.86
C GLY A 116 41.24 22.26 -24.63
N TYR A 117 40.03 21.76 -24.39
CA TYR A 117 39.80 20.36 -24.10
C TYR A 117 38.44 19.85 -24.56
N ILE A 118 38.34 18.53 -24.67
CA ILE A 118 37.09 17.78 -24.69
C ILE A 118 37.14 16.73 -23.59
N GLY A 119 36.02 16.50 -22.93
CA GLY A 119 35.89 15.55 -21.84
C GLY A 119 34.57 14.80 -21.86
N TYR A 120 34.56 13.69 -21.13
CA TYR A 120 33.39 12.89 -20.84
C TYR A 120 33.29 12.70 -19.34
N ASP A 121 32.11 12.95 -18.81
CA ASP A 121 31.77 12.85 -17.40
C ASP A 121 30.67 11.79 -17.21
N GLY A 122 30.82 11.00 -16.16
CA GLY A 122 29.84 10.04 -15.70
C GLY A 122 29.58 10.24 -14.21
N ARG A 123 28.32 10.13 -13.79
CA ARG A 123 27.92 10.23 -12.38
C ARG A 123 26.80 9.25 -12.08
N ALA A 124 27.02 8.37 -11.11
CA ALA A 124 25.93 7.67 -10.42
C ALA A 124 25.29 8.58 -9.37
N THR A 125 24.01 8.35 -9.13
CA THR A 125 23.23 8.73 -7.96
C THR A 125 22.67 7.45 -7.34
N ASP A 126 22.01 7.55 -6.19
CA ASP A 126 21.36 6.41 -5.52
C ASP A 126 20.46 5.60 -6.47
N ASP A 127 19.75 6.29 -7.38
CA ASP A 127 18.76 5.68 -8.26
C ASP A 127 19.16 5.63 -9.75
N ASN A 128 20.04 6.52 -10.23
CA ASN A 128 20.27 6.72 -11.66
C ASN A 128 21.75 6.91 -12.04
N TYR A 129 22.00 6.93 -13.36
CA TYR A 129 23.33 7.22 -13.90
C TYR A 129 23.27 8.20 -15.07
N PHE A 130 24.09 9.24 -15.01
CA PHE A 130 24.09 10.34 -15.96
C PHE A 130 25.43 10.51 -16.67
N ASN A 131 25.35 10.95 -17.93
CA ASN A 131 26.48 11.11 -18.83
C ASN A 131 26.50 12.53 -19.39
N GLN A 132 27.69 13.11 -19.53
CA GLN A 132 27.84 14.46 -20.02
C GLN A 132 29.12 14.63 -20.85
N LEU A 133 29.03 15.38 -21.94
CA LEU A 133 30.19 15.83 -22.71
C LEU A 133 30.58 17.23 -22.26
N GLY A 134 31.86 17.40 -21.96
CA GLY A 134 32.46 18.68 -21.61
C GLY A 134 33.34 19.21 -22.74
N VAL A 135 33.27 20.51 -22.99
CA VAL A 135 34.24 21.22 -23.83
C VAL A 135 34.67 22.49 -23.14
N GLY A 136 35.90 22.93 -23.34
CA GLY A 136 36.33 24.19 -22.76
C GLY A 136 37.53 24.80 -23.44
N VAL A 137 37.69 26.10 -23.23
CA VAL A 137 38.83 26.90 -23.66
C VAL A 137 39.33 27.73 -22.49
N GLU A 138 40.65 27.91 -22.43
CA GLU A 138 41.30 28.64 -21.34
C GLU A 138 42.42 29.55 -21.85
N MET A 139 42.53 30.71 -21.20
CA MET A 139 43.66 31.62 -21.28
C MET A 139 44.21 31.75 -19.86
N LEU A 140 45.45 31.36 -19.62
CA LEU A 140 46.06 31.31 -18.29
C LEU A 140 47.29 32.23 -18.22
N GLY A 141 47.38 33.02 -17.16
CA GLY A 141 48.52 33.89 -16.89
C GLY A 141 48.31 34.70 -15.62
N ASP A 142 48.61 36.01 -15.69
CA ASP A 142 48.29 36.95 -14.61
C ASP A 142 46.80 37.22 -14.50
N VAL A 143 46.12 37.20 -15.64
CA VAL A 143 44.67 37.09 -15.76
C VAL A 143 44.35 35.74 -16.36
N GLU A 144 43.38 35.06 -15.75
CA GLU A 144 42.88 33.77 -16.20
C GLU A 144 41.45 33.95 -16.70
N VAL A 145 41.13 33.40 -17.87
CA VAL A 145 39.78 33.36 -18.43
C VAL A 145 39.48 31.93 -18.84
N ARG A 146 38.30 31.43 -18.46
CA ARG A 146 37.84 30.08 -18.78
C ARG A 146 36.41 30.12 -19.27
N LEU A 147 36.14 29.40 -20.34
CA LEU A 147 34.80 29.17 -20.85
C LEU A 147 34.60 27.66 -21.00
N ASN A 148 33.62 27.13 -20.30
CA ASN A 148 33.29 25.70 -20.30
C ASN A 148 31.84 25.49 -20.75
N GLY A 149 31.60 24.40 -21.46
CA GLY A 149 30.28 23.95 -21.88
C GLY A 149 30.04 22.49 -21.51
N TYR A 150 28.80 22.17 -21.17
CA TYR A 150 28.38 20.90 -20.62
C TYR A 150 27.10 20.43 -21.31
N LEU A 151 27.16 19.28 -21.97
CA LEU A 151 26.05 18.70 -22.71
C LEU A 151 25.69 17.33 -22.15
N PRO A 152 24.61 17.19 -21.36
CA PRO A 152 24.07 15.90 -20.97
C PRO A 152 23.73 15.08 -22.23
N ILE A 153 24.09 13.80 -22.22
CA ILE A 153 23.84 12.88 -23.33
C ILE A 153 23.12 11.62 -22.84
N GLY A 154 22.27 11.05 -23.70
CA GLY A 154 21.40 9.92 -23.33
C GLY A 154 20.16 10.38 -22.56
N ASN A 155 19.75 9.60 -21.57
CA ASN A 155 18.59 9.93 -20.73
C ASN A 155 18.99 11.00 -19.71
N SER A 156 18.71 12.26 -20.02
CA SER A 156 19.05 13.40 -19.17
C SER A 156 18.01 13.70 -18.10
N ARG A 157 16.87 13.00 -18.08
CA ARG A 157 15.86 13.04 -17.02
C ARG A 157 15.35 11.62 -16.77
N GLN A 158 15.51 11.12 -15.55
CA GLN A 158 15.21 9.75 -15.18
C GLN A 158 14.35 9.72 -13.90
N LEU A 159 13.47 8.73 -13.78
CA LEU A 159 12.60 8.57 -12.63
C LEU A 159 13.42 7.98 -11.47
N ALA A 160 13.43 8.65 -10.33
CA ALA A 160 14.06 8.17 -9.10
C ALA A 160 13.04 7.38 -8.26
N ASP A 161 11.89 8.00 -7.97
CA ASP A 161 10.83 7.36 -7.18
C ASP A 161 9.42 7.64 -7.74
N SER A 162 8.47 6.75 -7.43
CA SER A 162 7.06 6.92 -7.77
C SER A 162 6.17 6.30 -6.69
N SER A 163 5.35 7.14 -6.06
CA SER A 163 4.34 6.72 -5.09
C SER A 163 2.93 7.01 -5.59
N SER A 164 1.95 6.20 -5.19
CA SER A 164 0.55 6.36 -5.55
C SER A 164 -0.35 6.11 -4.35
N THR A 165 -1.25 7.05 -4.07
CA THR A 165 -2.25 6.96 -3.00
C THR A 165 -3.64 7.10 -3.59
N SER A 166 -4.53 6.15 -3.29
CA SER A 166 -5.95 6.22 -3.65
C SER A 166 -6.80 6.59 -2.44
N THR A 167 -7.82 7.43 -2.63
CA THR A 167 -8.78 7.85 -1.60
C THR A 167 -10.19 7.84 -2.18
N GLY A 168 -11.12 7.09 -1.58
CA GLY A 168 -12.48 6.90 -2.12
C GLY A 168 -12.58 5.77 -3.17
N GLY A 169 -13.81 5.32 -3.49
CA GLY A 169 -14.09 4.24 -4.46
C GLY A 169 -14.85 3.01 -3.93
N ASN A 170 -14.85 2.76 -2.61
CA ASN A 170 -15.52 1.59 -1.99
C ASN A 170 -16.69 1.97 -1.05
N THR A 171 -17.17 3.21 -1.12
CA THR A 171 -18.29 3.64 -0.28
C THR A 171 -19.60 3.39 -1.03
N VAL A 172 -20.42 2.46 -0.53
CA VAL A 172 -21.81 2.35 -0.97
C VAL A 172 -22.54 3.58 -0.44
N THR A 173 -22.95 4.44 -1.36
CA THR A 173 -23.69 5.68 -1.09
C THR A 173 -25.19 5.42 -0.98
N GLU A 174 -25.68 4.40 -1.68
CA GLU A 174 -27.07 3.96 -1.64
C GLU A 174 -27.16 2.47 -1.97
N SER A 175 -28.12 1.79 -1.37
CA SER A 175 -28.52 0.42 -1.73
C SER A 175 -30.01 0.42 -2.01
N ILE A 176 -30.43 -0.18 -3.12
CA ILE A 176 -31.83 -0.23 -3.54
C ILE A 176 -32.19 -1.62 -4.06
N PHE A 177 -33.42 -2.08 -3.79
CA PHE A 177 -33.93 -3.29 -4.43
C PHE A 177 -34.57 -2.94 -5.78
N THR A 178 -34.31 -3.75 -6.79
CA THR A 178 -34.97 -3.66 -8.09
C THR A 178 -35.19 -5.06 -8.63
N GLY A 179 -36.44 -5.43 -8.88
CA GLY A 179 -36.80 -6.82 -9.21
C GLY A 179 -36.40 -7.76 -8.07
N ASN A 180 -35.59 -8.79 -8.39
CA ASN A 180 -35.03 -9.74 -7.42
C ASN A 180 -33.55 -9.44 -7.08
N SER A 181 -33.06 -8.22 -7.31
CA SER A 181 -31.65 -7.88 -7.13
C SER A 181 -31.45 -6.72 -6.16
N LEU A 182 -30.34 -6.77 -5.44
CA LEU A 182 -29.83 -5.64 -4.67
C LEU A 182 -28.84 -4.87 -5.52
N LEU A 183 -29.11 -3.58 -5.72
CA LEU A 183 -28.30 -2.66 -6.49
C LEU A 183 -27.53 -1.73 -5.56
N LEU A 184 -26.25 -1.51 -5.85
CA LEU A 184 -25.34 -0.69 -5.06
C LEU A 184 -24.85 0.52 -5.86
N ALA A 185 -25.07 1.72 -5.34
CA ALA A 185 -24.48 2.94 -5.88
C ALA A 185 -23.15 3.23 -5.19
N MET A 186 -22.06 3.19 -5.95
CA MET A 186 -20.69 3.36 -5.43
C MET A 186 -20.22 4.81 -5.59
N GLY A 187 -19.68 5.42 -4.53
CA GLY A 187 -19.08 6.76 -4.58
C GLY A 187 -17.73 6.77 -5.33
N GLY A 188 -17.44 7.89 -6.01
CA GLY A 188 -16.17 8.09 -6.74
C GLY A 188 -14.92 8.15 -5.85
N GLY A 189 -13.74 8.18 -6.46
CA GLY A 189 -12.44 8.21 -5.76
C GLY A 189 -11.38 9.02 -6.50
N THR A 190 -10.31 9.38 -5.81
CA THR A 190 -9.17 10.13 -6.35
C THR A 190 -7.91 9.30 -6.19
N THR A 191 -7.12 9.19 -7.26
CA THR A 191 -5.77 8.64 -7.24
C THR A 191 -4.78 9.78 -7.41
N THR A 192 -3.89 9.96 -6.44
CA THR A 192 -2.78 10.91 -6.51
C THR A 192 -1.48 10.13 -6.71
N THR A 193 -0.76 10.45 -7.76
CA THR A 193 0.54 9.87 -8.09
C THR A 193 1.61 10.95 -7.99
N VAL A 194 2.61 10.73 -7.16
CA VAL A 194 3.78 11.61 -7.01
C VAL A 194 4.97 10.89 -7.63
N ARG A 195 5.67 11.56 -8.55
CA ARG A 195 6.86 11.04 -9.22
C ARG A 195 8.03 11.98 -8.98
N GLU A 196 9.14 11.43 -8.54
CA GLU A 196 10.40 12.16 -8.35
C GLU A 196 11.36 11.82 -9.49
N PHE A 197 11.95 12.83 -10.09
CA PHE A 197 12.86 12.71 -11.22
C PHE A 197 14.20 13.35 -10.88
N GLU A 198 15.26 12.76 -11.38
CA GLU A 198 16.59 13.34 -11.39
C GLU A 198 16.94 13.77 -12.82
N ALA A 199 17.40 15.01 -12.96
CA ALA A 199 17.74 15.60 -14.25
C ALA A 199 19.19 16.07 -14.30
N ALA A 200 19.96 15.58 -15.26
CA ALA A 200 21.30 16.08 -15.54
C ALA A 200 21.24 17.49 -16.12
N VAL A 201 21.99 18.40 -15.51
CA VAL A 201 22.00 19.81 -15.87
C VAL A 201 23.08 20.09 -16.91
N GLY A 202 22.66 20.55 -18.08
CA GLY A 202 23.56 21.10 -19.09
C GLY A 202 23.80 22.59 -18.89
N GLY A 203 24.75 23.16 -19.62
CA GLY A 203 25.00 24.59 -19.48
C GLY A 203 26.34 25.10 -20.02
N VAL A 204 26.61 26.35 -19.70
CA VAL A 204 27.88 27.02 -19.99
C VAL A 204 28.30 27.88 -18.79
N ASP A 205 29.60 27.98 -18.53
CA ASP A 205 30.16 28.90 -17.53
C ASP A 205 31.32 29.72 -18.10
N LEU A 206 31.41 30.98 -17.68
CA LEU A 206 32.52 31.89 -17.94
C LEU A 206 33.09 32.35 -16.60
N GLU A 207 34.37 32.11 -16.36
CA GLU A 207 35.09 32.53 -15.17
C GLU A 207 36.30 33.39 -15.54
N VAL A 208 36.50 34.50 -14.82
CA VAL A 208 37.67 35.36 -14.91
C VAL A 208 38.33 35.45 -13.54
N GLY A 209 39.66 35.36 -13.49
CA GLY A 209 40.38 35.48 -12.23
C GLY A 209 41.76 36.09 -12.35
N THR A 210 42.33 36.45 -11.20
CA THR A 210 43.67 37.02 -11.10
C THR A 210 44.30 36.68 -9.75
N ARG A 211 45.60 36.92 -9.63
CA ARG A 211 46.34 36.77 -8.39
C ARG A 211 46.07 37.97 -7.48
N LEU A 212 45.67 37.70 -6.24
CA LEU A 212 45.38 38.72 -5.23
C LEU A 212 46.58 38.94 -4.31
N PHE A 213 47.29 37.86 -3.96
CA PHE A 213 48.42 37.89 -3.06
C PHE A 213 49.35 36.71 -3.34
N ASP A 214 50.64 36.85 -3.07
CA ASP A 214 51.66 35.81 -3.20
C ASP A 214 52.59 35.78 -1.98
N TRP A 215 53.14 34.60 -1.70
CA TRP A 215 54.08 34.38 -0.59
C TRP A 215 55.12 33.33 -0.97
N GLU A 216 56.11 33.11 -0.09
CA GLU A 216 57.13 32.09 -0.33
C GLU A 216 56.49 30.70 -0.40
N GLY A 217 56.43 30.14 -1.61
CA GLY A 217 55.91 28.79 -1.87
C GLY A 217 54.41 28.69 -2.11
N GLY A 218 53.69 29.82 -2.29
CA GLY A 218 52.24 29.80 -2.54
C GLY A 218 51.66 31.10 -3.09
N ASP A 219 50.39 31.04 -3.51
CA ASP A 219 49.61 32.18 -4.03
C ASP A 219 48.13 32.10 -3.67
N LEU A 220 47.46 33.25 -3.57
CA LEU A 220 46.02 33.40 -3.42
C LEU A 220 45.46 34.05 -4.68
N ARG A 221 44.46 33.40 -5.27
CA ARG A 221 43.76 33.86 -6.47
C ARG A 221 42.28 34.07 -6.18
N GLY A 222 41.72 35.08 -6.84
CA GLY A 222 40.30 35.40 -6.81
C GLY A 222 39.68 35.23 -8.20
N TYR A 223 38.46 34.72 -8.22
CA TYR A 223 37.70 34.42 -9.42
C TYR A 223 36.27 34.94 -9.29
N ALA A 224 35.72 35.41 -10.40
CA ALA A 224 34.32 35.75 -10.54
C ALA A 224 33.82 35.29 -11.91
N GLY A 225 32.58 34.82 -11.97
CA GLY A 225 32.01 34.25 -13.18
C GLY A 225 30.50 34.24 -13.20
N VAL A 226 29.97 33.94 -14.37
CA VAL A 226 28.54 33.74 -14.63
C VAL A 226 28.34 32.40 -15.31
N TYR A 227 27.18 31.80 -15.09
CA TYR A 227 26.82 30.54 -15.73
C TYR A 227 25.35 30.52 -16.15
N TYR A 228 25.06 29.72 -17.17
CA TYR A 228 23.71 29.35 -17.57
C TYR A 228 23.55 27.85 -17.42
N GLN A 229 22.47 27.41 -16.78
CA GLN A 229 22.14 26.01 -16.53
C GLN A 229 20.78 25.68 -17.15
N ASP A 230 20.68 24.52 -17.78
CA ASP A 230 19.50 24.03 -18.49
C ASP A 230 19.18 22.60 -18.04
N PRO A 231 18.45 22.43 -16.92
CA PRO A 231 17.98 21.13 -16.46
C PRO A 231 16.95 20.54 -17.42
N ALA A 232 17.06 19.26 -17.74
CA ALA A 232 16.05 18.58 -18.55
C ALA A 232 14.69 18.55 -17.83
N GLY A 233 13.63 18.99 -18.50
CA GLY A 233 12.27 18.99 -17.92
C GLY A 233 11.90 20.24 -17.11
N ALA A 234 12.83 21.17 -16.90
CA ALA A 234 12.59 22.44 -16.21
C ALA A 234 13.10 23.65 -17.03
N SER A 235 12.86 24.87 -16.54
CA SER A 235 13.32 26.09 -17.19
C SER A 235 14.78 26.40 -16.84
N GLY A 236 15.59 26.77 -17.83
CA GLY A 236 16.96 27.20 -17.61
C GLY A 236 17.10 28.44 -16.72
N VAL A 237 18.24 28.54 -16.03
CA VAL A 237 18.56 29.59 -15.06
C VAL A 237 19.92 30.22 -15.35
N ILE A 238 20.09 31.48 -14.93
CA ILE A 238 21.38 32.18 -14.94
C ILE A 238 21.82 32.39 -13.49
N GLY A 239 23.11 32.15 -13.23
CA GLY A 239 23.71 32.33 -11.91
C GLY A 239 25.05 33.04 -11.94
N GLY A 240 25.49 33.45 -10.75
CA GLY A 240 26.79 34.05 -10.52
C GLY A 240 27.64 33.21 -9.57
N ARG A 241 28.96 33.22 -9.75
CA ARG A 241 29.92 32.53 -8.88
C ARG A 241 31.09 33.44 -8.54
N ALA A 242 31.53 33.40 -7.28
CA ALA A 242 32.78 33.95 -6.83
C ALA A 242 33.60 32.87 -6.11
N ARG A 243 34.92 32.86 -6.30
CA ARG A 243 35.78 31.82 -5.71
C ARG A 243 37.13 32.38 -5.29
N LEU A 244 37.63 31.89 -4.16
CA LEU A 244 38.98 32.10 -3.68
C LEU A 244 39.73 30.77 -3.73
N ALA A 245 40.95 30.78 -4.26
CA ALA A 245 41.80 29.60 -4.32
C ALA A 245 43.19 29.93 -3.78
N ALA A 246 43.57 29.29 -2.69
CA ALA A 246 44.87 29.42 -2.07
C ALA A 246 45.71 28.17 -2.34
N ARG A 247 46.88 28.34 -2.94
CA ARG A 247 47.93 27.33 -2.94
C ARG A 247 48.76 27.56 -1.69
N ALA A 248 48.26 27.08 -0.55
CA ALA A 248 48.86 27.27 0.78
C ALA A 248 50.36 26.92 0.77
N THR A 249 50.71 25.83 0.10
CA THR A 249 52.10 25.42 -0.18
C THR A 249 52.20 24.88 -1.61
N ARG A 250 53.40 24.43 -2.01
CA ARG A 250 53.63 23.76 -3.31
C ARG A 250 52.76 22.53 -3.54
N ASN A 251 52.25 21.92 -2.47
CA ASN A 251 51.51 20.67 -2.53
C ASN A 251 50.10 20.78 -1.97
N ILE A 252 49.73 21.86 -1.27
CA ILE A 252 48.42 21.97 -0.62
C ILE A 252 47.63 23.10 -1.27
N ASN A 253 46.41 22.78 -1.69
CA ASN A 253 45.46 23.69 -2.29
C ASN A 253 44.20 23.74 -1.43
N VAL A 254 43.66 24.93 -1.24
CA VAL A 254 42.42 25.20 -0.51
C VAL A 254 41.55 26.12 -1.36
N GLY A 255 40.26 25.84 -1.43
CA GLY A 255 39.29 26.60 -2.21
C GLY A 255 38.05 26.94 -1.39
N LEU A 256 37.47 28.11 -1.66
CA LEU A 256 36.16 28.52 -1.17
C LEU A 256 35.39 29.12 -2.34
N ALA A 257 34.19 28.62 -2.61
CA ALA A 257 33.31 29.16 -3.65
C ALA A 257 31.95 29.55 -3.07
N LEU A 258 31.39 30.63 -3.59
CA LEU A 258 30.02 31.09 -3.36
C LEU A 258 29.33 31.17 -4.72
N SER A 259 28.19 30.50 -4.86
CA SER A 259 27.35 30.58 -6.06
C SER A 259 25.91 30.90 -5.70
N SER A 260 25.18 31.55 -6.61
CA SER A 260 23.75 31.80 -6.44
C SER A 260 23.02 31.80 -7.76
N ASP A 261 21.93 31.05 -7.82
CA ASP A 261 21.00 30.97 -8.96
C ASP A 261 19.58 30.63 -8.49
N GLY A 262 18.64 30.53 -9.44
CA GLY A 262 17.24 30.21 -9.18
C GLY A 262 16.91 28.72 -9.04
N LEU A 263 17.88 27.82 -9.29
CA LEU A 263 17.69 26.37 -9.26
C LEU A 263 18.15 25.78 -7.92
N PHE A 264 19.37 26.11 -7.48
CA PHE A 264 19.99 25.63 -6.26
C PHE A 264 20.06 26.67 -5.14
N GLY A 265 19.67 27.91 -5.39
CA GLY A 265 19.78 29.01 -4.43
C GLY A 265 21.23 29.41 -4.16
N THR A 266 21.50 29.97 -2.97
CA THR A 266 22.84 30.41 -2.58
C THR A 266 23.60 29.28 -1.89
N ASN A 267 24.73 28.87 -2.46
CA ASN A 267 25.55 27.76 -1.99
C ASN A 267 26.98 28.21 -1.69
N VAL A 268 27.56 27.66 -0.62
CA VAL A 268 28.97 27.83 -0.27
C VAL A 268 29.64 26.46 -0.30
N SER A 269 30.71 26.31 -1.08
CA SER A 269 31.49 25.07 -1.10
C SER A 269 32.95 25.30 -0.71
N PHE A 270 33.52 24.33 0.00
CA PHE A 270 34.90 24.32 0.44
C PHE A 270 35.64 23.13 -0.16
N GLN A 271 36.86 23.38 -0.63
CA GLN A 271 37.73 22.36 -1.22
C GLN A 271 39.08 22.34 -0.50
N ILE A 272 39.61 21.14 -0.27
CA ILE A 272 41.00 20.93 0.13
C ILE A 272 41.61 19.79 -0.67
N GLY A 273 42.84 19.94 -1.12
CA GLY A 273 43.52 18.91 -1.88
C GLY A 273 45.04 18.97 -1.79
N ALA A 274 45.66 17.81 -1.90
CA ALA A 274 47.10 17.64 -1.95
C ALA A 274 47.53 17.20 -3.37
N THR A 275 48.52 17.90 -3.95
CA THR A 275 49.13 17.58 -5.25
C THR A 275 50.49 16.92 -5.07
N PHE A 276 50.76 15.89 -5.86
CA PHE A 276 52.01 15.14 -5.90
C PHE A 276 52.57 15.09 -7.33
N GLY A 277 53.90 15.03 -7.49
CA GLY A 277 54.55 15.06 -8.80
C GLY A 277 54.57 16.45 -9.45
N GLY A 278 54.93 16.52 -10.74
CA GLY A 278 55.16 17.79 -11.45
C GLY A 278 56.58 18.34 -11.32
N ALA A 279 56.97 19.24 -12.23
CA ALA A 279 58.23 19.97 -12.12
C ALA A 279 58.17 20.93 -10.90
N ALA A 280 59.25 20.97 -10.11
CA ALA A 280 59.36 21.91 -9.01
C ALA A 280 59.29 23.34 -9.56
N ARG A 281 58.28 24.13 -9.16
CA ARG A 281 58.27 25.58 -9.43
C ARG A 281 59.49 26.18 -8.74
N GLY A 282 60.50 26.56 -9.54
CA GLY A 282 61.74 27.16 -9.07
C GLY A 282 61.49 28.52 -8.40
N LYS A 283 62.44 28.94 -7.55
CA LYS A 283 62.35 30.18 -6.73
C LYS A 283 62.45 31.48 -7.54
N THR A 284 62.62 31.44 -8.86
CA THR A 284 62.77 32.64 -9.69
C THR A 284 61.46 33.02 -10.35
N ALA A 285 61.02 34.25 -10.11
CA ALA A 285 59.80 34.88 -10.65
C ALA A 285 59.69 34.83 -12.20
N GLU A 286 60.79 34.49 -12.89
CA GLU A 286 60.86 34.39 -14.35
C GLU A 286 60.63 32.98 -14.94
N THR A 287 60.29 31.97 -14.10
CA THR A 287 59.60 30.76 -14.60
C THR A 287 58.07 30.95 -14.77
N SER A 288 57.65 32.24 -14.79
CA SER A 288 56.70 32.89 -15.72
C SER A 288 55.73 31.97 -16.44
N ASN A 289 54.45 31.92 -16.01
CA ASN A 289 53.21 31.33 -16.60
C ASN A 289 53.26 30.01 -17.40
N LEU A 290 54.37 29.64 -18.01
CA LEU A 290 54.77 28.36 -18.56
C LEU A 290 54.51 27.18 -17.61
N ALA A 291 54.67 27.37 -16.30
CA ALA A 291 54.32 26.34 -15.32
C ALA A 291 52.81 25.99 -15.29
N LEU A 292 51.95 26.85 -15.85
CA LEU A 292 50.50 26.60 -15.97
C LEU A 292 50.20 25.57 -17.07
N LEU A 293 51.16 25.23 -17.94
CA LEU A 293 51.01 24.15 -18.94
C LEU A 293 50.61 22.82 -18.27
N GLY A 294 51.11 22.56 -17.06
CA GLY A 294 50.84 21.35 -16.30
C GLY A 294 49.79 21.49 -15.20
N ASP A 295 48.97 22.55 -15.14
CA ASP A 295 47.93 22.69 -14.10
C ASP A 295 46.65 21.89 -14.43
N PHE A 296 45.92 21.37 -13.45
CA PHE A 296 44.66 20.69 -13.73
C PHE A 296 43.63 21.66 -14.35
N VAL A 297 42.86 21.17 -15.33
CA VAL A 297 41.75 21.93 -15.91
C VAL A 297 40.77 22.33 -14.81
N GLN A 298 40.40 23.62 -14.77
CA GLN A 298 39.38 24.12 -13.86
C GLN A 298 38.05 24.21 -14.59
N ARG A 299 37.09 23.41 -14.12
CA ARG A 299 35.72 23.32 -14.64
C ARG A 299 34.81 22.83 -13.52
N GLN A 300 33.52 22.74 -13.79
CA GLN A 300 32.61 21.96 -12.95
C GLN A 300 33.05 20.50 -12.95
N SER A 301 33.41 20.00 -11.78
CA SER A 301 34.08 18.71 -11.60
C SER A 301 33.13 17.52 -11.55
N THR A 302 31.82 17.71 -11.66
CA THR A 302 30.83 16.64 -11.63
C THR A 302 29.59 17.02 -12.45
N VAL A 303 28.80 16.02 -12.84
CA VAL A 303 27.50 16.26 -13.46
C VAL A 303 26.57 16.79 -12.38
N ILE A 304 26.01 17.98 -12.58
CA ILE A 304 25.01 18.56 -11.66
C ILE A 304 23.67 17.86 -11.90
N ILE A 305 22.99 17.52 -10.81
CA ILE A 305 21.67 16.89 -10.80
C ILE A 305 20.65 17.85 -10.19
N ASP A 306 19.50 17.96 -10.84
CA ASP A 306 18.30 18.66 -10.39
C ASP A 306 17.23 17.64 -9.98
N HIS A 307 16.70 17.74 -8.76
CA HIS A 307 15.65 16.86 -8.24
C HIS A 307 14.28 17.52 -8.44
N GLN A 308 13.41 16.88 -9.22
CA GLN A 308 12.13 17.41 -9.66
C GLN A 308 10.98 16.53 -9.17
N THR A 309 9.86 17.15 -8.77
CA THR A 309 8.66 16.43 -8.34
C THR A 309 7.49 16.75 -9.27
N ASP A 310 6.94 15.71 -9.91
CA ASP A 310 5.71 15.78 -10.69
C ASP A 310 4.55 15.19 -9.89
N VAL A 311 3.44 15.93 -9.78
CA VAL A 311 2.22 15.47 -9.11
C VAL A 311 1.10 15.35 -10.13
N GLU A 312 0.59 14.12 -10.30
CA GLU A 312 -0.56 13.81 -11.14
C GLU A 312 -1.75 13.43 -10.26
N VAL A 313 -2.87 14.15 -10.40
CA VAL A 313 -4.12 13.84 -9.69
C VAL A 313 -5.15 13.37 -10.70
N VAL A 314 -5.51 12.09 -10.62
CA VAL A 314 -6.58 11.49 -11.43
C VAL A 314 -7.84 11.37 -10.58
N THR A 315 -8.90 12.08 -10.97
CA THR A 315 -10.21 11.91 -10.36
C THR A 315 -10.97 10.82 -11.11
N ILE A 316 -11.30 9.73 -10.42
CA ILE A 316 -12.26 8.73 -10.91
C ILE A 316 -13.64 9.33 -10.67
N GLY A 317 -14.42 9.47 -11.76
CA GLY A 317 -15.68 10.20 -11.79
C GLY A 317 -16.62 9.88 -10.61
N SER A 318 -17.34 10.91 -10.19
CA SER A 318 -18.46 10.86 -9.25
C SER A 318 -19.37 9.66 -9.51
N GLY A 319 -19.80 9.00 -8.43
CA GLY A 319 -20.64 7.82 -8.36
C GLY A 319 -22.05 7.95 -8.96
N THR A 320 -22.13 8.29 -10.23
CA THR A 320 -23.31 8.16 -11.10
C THR A 320 -23.08 7.07 -12.14
N GLY A 321 -22.19 6.11 -11.86
CA GLY A 321 -22.17 4.86 -12.61
C GLY A 321 -23.48 4.13 -12.39
N ASP A 322 -23.94 3.40 -13.39
CA ASP A 322 -25.12 2.54 -13.26
C ASP A 322 -24.98 1.67 -11.99
N PRO A 323 -26.04 1.56 -11.17
CA PRO A 323 -25.99 0.74 -9.98
C PRO A 323 -25.49 -0.66 -10.31
N ILE A 324 -24.52 -1.15 -9.53
CA ILE A 324 -23.98 -2.50 -9.74
C ILE A 324 -24.78 -3.51 -8.94
N VAL A 325 -25.04 -4.68 -9.52
CA VAL A 325 -25.73 -5.77 -8.83
C VAL A 325 -24.80 -6.36 -7.77
N ALA A 326 -25.28 -6.45 -6.54
CA ALA A 326 -24.57 -7.05 -5.42
C ALA A 326 -24.29 -8.54 -5.67
N THR A 327 -23.06 -8.97 -5.41
CA THR A 327 -22.59 -10.34 -5.68
C THR A 327 -22.23 -11.04 -4.39
N ASN A 328 -22.64 -12.31 -4.26
CA ASN A 328 -22.25 -13.17 -3.15
C ASN A 328 -20.75 -13.50 -3.21
N PRO A 329 -19.95 -13.16 -2.18
CA PRO A 329 -18.51 -13.43 -2.18
C PRO A 329 -18.16 -14.91 -2.15
N THR A 330 -19.07 -15.79 -1.69
CA THR A 330 -18.83 -17.23 -1.59
C THR A 330 -19.03 -17.93 -2.94
N THR A 331 -20.03 -17.52 -3.72
CA THR A 331 -20.38 -18.19 -4.99
C THR A 331 -19.93 -17.43 -6.23
N GLY A 332 -19.64 -16.12 -6.11
CA GLY A 332 -19.36 -15.24 -7.23
C GLY A 332 -20.59 -14.89 -8.09
N LEU A 333 -21.79 -15.30 -7.69
CA LEU A 333 -23.05 -15.03 -8.40
C LEU A 333 -23.83 -13.88 -7.75
N PRO A 334 -24.71 -13.18 -8.50
CA PRO A 334 -25.59 -12.16 -7.94
C PRO A 334 -26.42 -12.68 -6.76
N TRP A 335 -26.56 -11.86 -5.72
CA TRP A 335 -27.56 -12.11 -4.70
C TRP A 335 -28.97 -12.01 -5.31
N ARG A 336 -29.82 -12.98 -5.00
CA ARG A 336 -31.21 -13.00 -5.43
C ARG A 336 -32.14 -12.84 -4.24
N PHE A 337 -33.00 -11.83 -4.30
CA PHE A 337 -33.97 -11.53 -3.26
C PHE A 337 -35.37 -11.89 -3.72
N VAL A 338 -36.04 -12.72 -2.95
CA VAL A 338 -37.47 -13.03 -3.13
C VAL A 338 -38.24 -12.34 -2.03
N HIS A 339 -39.02 -11.32 -2.40
CA HIS A 339 -39.68 -10.43 -1.46
C HIS A 339 -41.03 -10.99 -1.04
N VAL A 340 -41.31 -10.89 0.26
CA VAL A 340 -42.59 -11.22 0.88
C VAL A 340 -43.08 -10.02 1.68
N THR A 341 -44.36 -9.69 1.59
CA THR A 341 -45.00 -8.67 2.43
C THR A 341 -46.29 -9.22 3.02
N GLY A 342 -46.34 -9.36 4.34
CA GLY A 342 -47.51 -9.92 5.02
C GLY A 342 -48.80 -9.18 4.71
N GLY A 343 -49.84 -9.92 4.32
CA GLY A 343 -51.18 -9.39 4.04
C GLY A 343 -51.41 -8.85 2.63
N THR A 344 -50.47 -9.05 1.70
CA THR A 344 -50.75 -8.98 0.26
C THR A 344 -51.25 -10.33 -0.25
N THR A 345 -51.84 -10.37 -1.45
CA THR A 345 -52.31 -11.61 -2.10
C THR A 345 -51.63 -11.77 -3.45
N GLY A 346 -51.08 -12.95 -3.74
CA GLY A 346 -50.34 -13.20 -4.99
C GLY A 346 -48.96 -12.52 -4.98
N GLY A 347 -48.46 -12.17 -6.17
CA GLY A 347 -47.17 -11.51 -6.38
C GLY A 347 -46.24 -12.32 -7.29
N SER A 348 -45.12 -11.70 -7.68
CA SER A 348 -44.03 -12.32 -8.46
C SER A 348 -42.75 -12.49 -7.63
N GLY A 349 -42.76 -12.07 -6.37
CA GLY A 349 -41.61 -12.13 -5.47
C GLY A 349 -40.55 -11.06 -5.75
N THR A 350 -40.84 -10.11 -6.64
CA THR A 350 -39.98 -8.94 -6.88
C THR A 350 -40.22 -7.89 -5.79
N ALA A 351 -39.28 -6.95 -5.61
CA ALA A 351 -39.42 -5.87 -4.65
C ALA A 351 -40.66 -4.99 -4.92
N GLU A 352 -41.02 -4.83 -6.20
CA GLU A 352 -42.16 -4.04 -6.65
C GLU A 352 -43.50 -4.80 -6.58
N ASP A 353 -43.44 -6.14 -6.57
CA ASP A 353 -44.61 -7.04 -6.54
C ASP A 353 -44.32 -8.28 -5.65
N PRO A 354 -44.24 -8.08 -4.32
CA PRO A 354 -43.84 -9.12 -3.37
C PRO A 354 -44.92 -10.17 -3.18
N PHE A 355 -44.52 -11.40 -2.84
CA PHE A 355 -45.45 -12.45 -2.44
C PHE A 355 -46.18 -12.12 -1.13
N GLY A 356 -47.39 -12.64 -0.97
CA GLY A 356 -48.16 -12.53 0.27
C GLY A 356 -47.76 -13.53 1.37
N GLN A 357 -47.16 -14.66 0.98
CA GLN A 357 -46.83 -15.77 1.86
C GLN A 357 -45.36 -16.19 1.70
N VAL A 358 -44.73 -16.61 2.80
CA VAL A 358 -43.34 -17.09 2.81
C VAL A 358 -43.20 -18.41 2.04
N THR A 359 -44.22 -19.27 2.07
CA THR A 359 -44.23 -20.55 1.35
C THR A 359 -44.13 -20.38 -0.16
N ASP A 360 -44.76 -19.35 -0.72
CA ASP A 360 -44.70 -19.05 -2.15
C ASP A 360 -43.29 -18.59 -2.55
N ALA A 361 -42.68 -17.74 -1.73
CA ALA A 361 -41.30 -17.31 -1.93
C ALA A 361 -40.31 -18.48 -1.83
N ILE A 362 -40.51 -19.39 -0.88
CA ILE A 362 -39.70 -20.60 -0.74
C ILE A 362 -39.82 -21.47 -1.99
N ALA A 363 -41.04 -21.72 -2.47
CA ALA A 363 -41.26 -22.50 -3.69
C ALA A 363 -40.59 -21.86 -4.92
N ASP A 364 -40.57 -20.54 -4.99
CA ASP A 364 -39.88 -19.78 -6.03
C ASP A 364 -38.35 -19.99 -5.98
N THR A 365 -37.72 -19.94 -4.81
CA THR A 365 -36.26 -20.23 -4.69
C THR A 365 -35.91 -21.64 -5.19
N GLN A 366 -36.78 -22.63 -4.97
CA GLN A 366 -36.52 -23.98 -5.44
C GLN A 366 -36.68 -24.10 -6.96
N THR A 367 -37.64 -23.38 -7.53
CA THR A 367 -37.96 -23.45 -8.96
C THR A 367 -36.97 -22.68 -9.83
N ASN A 368 -36.58 -21.47 -9.40
CA ASN A 368 -35.89 -20.50 -10.26
C ASN A 368 -34.37 -20.41 -10.03
N SER A 369 -33.87 -20.88 -8.89
CA SER A 369 -32.43 -20.88 -8.59
C SER A 369 -31.90 -22.24 -8.12
N GLY A 370 -32.78 -23.23 -7.92
CA GLY A 370 -32.40 -24.59 -7.55
C GLY A 370 -31.62 -24.67 -6.22
N GLY A 371 -31.80 -23.70 -5.32
CA GLY A 371 -31.06 -23.64 -4.05
C GLY A 371 -29.57 -23.38 -4.22
N SER A 372 -29.18 -22.50 -5.17
CA SER A 372 -27.78 -22.18 -5.52
C SER A 372 -26.91 -21.56 -4.41
N GLY A 373 -27.47 -21.29 -3.23
CA GLY A 373 -26.78 -20.59 -2.13
C GLY A 373 -26.77 -19.08 -2.24
N ASN A 374 -27.56 -18.51 -3.14
CA ASN A 374 -27.62 -17.06 -3.41
C ASN A 374 -28.98 -16.45 -3.09
N ASP A 375 -29.91 -17.24 -2.57
CA ASP A 375 -31.29 -16.79 -2.37
C ASP A 375 -31.49 -16.28 -0.94
N VAL A 376 -32.11 -15.11 -0.88
CA VAL A 376 -32.60 -14.49 0.34
C VAL A 376 -34.09 -14.28 0.18
N VAL A 377 -34.90 -14.98 0.98
CA VAL A 377 -36.30 -14.63 1.17
C VAL A 377 -36.36 -13.47 2.15
N TYR A 378 -36.72 -12.29 1.66
CA TYR A 378 -36.73 -11.06 2.46
C TYR A 378 -38.15 -10.67 2.82
N VAL A 379 -38.48 -10.77 4.11
CA VAL A 379 -39.85 -10.68 4.62
C VAL A 379 -40.10 -9.35 5.30
N GLN A 380 -41.07 -8.61 4.76
CA GLN A 380 -41.61 -7.41 5.37
C GLN A 380 -42.90 -7.74 6.13
N ALA A 381 -43.07 -7.14 7.30
CA ALA A 381 -44.24 -7.40 8.14
C ALA A 381 -45.56 -7.00 7.44
N GLY A 382 -45.54 -5.98 6.58
CA GLY A 382 -46.72 -5.51 5.87
C GLY A 382 -47.83 -5.09 6.84
N THR A 383 -49.05 -5.59 6.64
CA THR A 383 -50.16 -5.41 7.59
C THR A 383 -50.13 -6.41 8.76
N ASN A 384 -49.20 -7.38 8.70
CA ASN A 384 -48.90 -8.39 9.70
C ASN A 384 -50.12 -9.22 10.16
N PRO A 385 -50.88 -9.84 9.23
CA PRO A 385 -52.06 -10.64 9.59
C PRO A 385 -51.72 -11.97 10.29
N GLY A 386 -50.43 -12.32 10.41
CA GLY A 386 -49.94 -13.63 10.80
C GLY A 386 -49.54 -14.47 9.58
N LEU A 387 -48.33 -15.01 9.61
CA LEU A 387 -47.77 -15.93 8.61
C LEU A 387 -47.99 -17.38 9.06
N ASP A 388 -48.22 -18.26 8.09
CA ASP A 388 -48.24 -19.71 8.31
C ASP A 388 -46.83 -20.26 8.60
N GLY A 389 -46.76 -21.46 9.19
CA GLY A 389 -45.48 -22.15 9.38
C GLY A 389 -44.84 -22.56 8.04
N PHE A 390 -43.52 -22.66 8.00
CA PHE A 390 -42.77 -22.96 6.77
C PHE A 390 -41.45 -23.70 6.99
N THR A 391 -40.98 -24.40 5.95
CA THR A 391 -39.67 -25.07 5.91
C THR A 391 -38.72 -24.30 5.03
N ILE A 392 -37.61 -23.85 5.59
CA ILE A 392 -36.51 -23.24 4.83
C ILE A 392 -35.72 -24.35 4.14
N PRO A 393 -35.63 -24.38 2.81
CA PRO A 393 -34.86 -25.39 2.09
C PRO A 393 -33.36 -25.09 2.17
N ASP A 394 -32.56 -26.05 1.72
CA ASP A 394 -31.11 -25.92 1.73
C ASP A 394 -30.61 -24.68 0.96
N ASN A 395 -29.58 -24.04 1.52
CA ASN A 395 -28.87 -22.88 1.00
C ASN A 395 -29.73 -21.62 0.79
N VAL A 396 -30.83 -21.49 1.55
CA VAL A 396 -31.69 -20.30 1.56
C VAL A 396 -31.59 -19.56 2.89
N GLN A 397 -31.49 -18.23 2.82
CA GLN A 397 -31.60 -17.36 3.98
C GLN A 397 -33.00 -16.76 4.02
N VAL A 398 -33.63 -16.74 5.20
CA VAL A 398 -34.91 -16.08 5.44
C VAL A 398 -34.69 -14.97 6.45
N LEU A 399 -34.71 -13.74 5.97
CA LEU A 399 -34.38 -12.54 6.74
C LEU A 399 -35.58 -11.63 6.79
N SER A 400 -35.87 -11.04 7.95
CA SER A 400 -36.92 -10.05 8.08
C SER A 400 -36.39 -8.62 8.00
N SER A 401 -37.28 -7.69 7.66
CA SER A 401 -37.03 -6.25 7.76
C SER A 401 -37.14 -5.67 9.18
N GLY A 402 -37.47 -6.47 10.20
CA GLY A 402 -37.77 -5.98 11.56
C GLY A 402 -36.57 -5.29 12.23
N LEU A 403 -35.38 -5.84 12.05
CA LEU A 403 -34.11 -5.28 12.54
C LEU A 403 -33.17 -4.97 11.36
N PRO A 404 -32.12 -4.13 11.55
CA PRO A 404 -31.16 -3.85 10.50
C PRO A 404 -30.41 -5.12 10.06
N GLN A 405 -30.67 -5.57 8.84
CA GLN A 405 -30.04 -6.76 8.27
C GLN A 405 -28.82 -6.34 7.46
N THR A 406 -27.74 -7.10 7.55
CA THR A 406 -26.53 -6.88 6.75
C THR A 406 -26.17 -8.12 5.96
N LEU A 407 -25.75 -7.94 4.72
CA LEU A 407 -25.32 -9.00 3.82
C LEU A 407 -23.92 -8.71 3.30
N ASN A 408 -23.07 -9.74 3.23
CA ASN A 408 -21.74 -9.60 2.67
C ASN A 408 -21.77 -9.57 1.14
N THR A 409 -21.06 -8.63 0.51
CA THR A 409 -20.95 -8.55 -0.96
C THR A 409 -19.49 -8.48 -1.42
N THR A 410 -19.21 -8.95 -2.64
CA THR A 410 -17.87 -8.86 -3.26
C THR A 410 -17.43 -7.40 -3.44
N GLN A 411 -18.39 -6.50 -3.72
CA GLN A 411 -18.15 -5.09 -3.99
C GLN A 411 -17.72 -4.32 -2.74
N ARG A 412 -18.39 -4.60 -1.62
CA ARG A 412 -18.17 -4.03 -0.30
C ARG A 412 -18.63 -5.07 0.69
N GLY A 413 -17.81 -5.41 1.70
CA GLY A 413 -18.13 -6.42 2.72
C GLY A 413 -19.55 -6.31 3.31
N GLY A 414 -19.73 -5.84 4.53
CA GLY A 414 -21.09 -5.69 5.09
C GLY A 414 -21.87 -4.56 4.41
N VAL A 415 -22.98 -4.90 3.75
CA VAL A 415 -23.97 -3.93 3.22
C VAL A 415 -25.29 -4.09 3.96
N THR A 416 -25.82 -3.01 4.51
CA THR A 416 -27.15 -3.01 5.14
C THR A 416 -28.24 -3.12 4.09
N LEU A 417 -29.21 -4.01 4.29
CA LEU A 417 -30.31 -4.21 3.36
C LEU A 417 -31.28 -3.03 3.39
N PRO A 418 -31.79 -2.58 2.23
CA PRO A 418 -32.83 -1.55 2.16
C PRO A 418 -34.05 -1.91 3.02
N GLN A 419 -34.65 -0.91 3.65
CA GLN A 419 -35.88 -1.04 4.46
C GLN A 419 -35.76 -1.97 5.68
N SER A 420 -34.56 -2.47 6.00
CA SER A 420 -34.32 -3.21 7.23
C SER A 420 -34.29 -2.27 8.44
N GLY A 421 -34.59 -2.79 9.63
CA GLY A 421 -34.67 -1.99 10.86
C GLY A 421 -36.00 -1.24 11.02
N SER A 422 -37.10 -1.78 10.47
CA SER A 422 -38.43 -1.18 10.59
C SER A 422 -38.97 -1.15 12.02
N GLY A 423 -38.43 -1.98 12.92
CA GLY A 423 -38.92 -2.21 14.27
C GLY A 423 -40.14 -3.12 14.35
N VAL A 424 -40.67 -3.58 13.21
CA VAL A 424 -41.85 -4.45 13.14
C VAL A 424 -41.45 -5.84 12.65
N PHE A 425 -41.55 -6.82 13.53
CA PHE A 425 -41.20 -8.21 13.25
C PHE A 425 -42.40 -8.92 12.57
N PRO A 426 -42.19 -9.63 11.44
CA PRO A 426 -43.22 -10.49 10.88
C PRO A 426 -43.58 -11.59 11.88
N ILE A 427 -44.88 -11.76 12.12
CA ILE A 427 -45.40 -12.74 13.07
C ILE A 427 -45.67 -14.06 12.35
N VAL A 428 -45.11 -15.16 12.84
CA VAL A 428 -45.44 -16.54 12.43
C VAL A 428 -46.29 -17.14 13.53
N ASN A 429 -47.61 -17.22 13.31
CA ASN A 429 -48.55 -17.63 14.35
C ASN A 429 -49.71 -18.47 13.81
N GLY A 430 -49.58 -19.06 12.61
CA GLY A 430 -50.60 -19.89 11.98
C GLY A 430 -51.04 -21.04 12.89
N VAL A 431 -52.06 -20.79 13.72
CA VAL A 431 -52.53 -21.61 14.87
C VAL A 431 -53.05 -23.01 14.47
N ALA A 432 -52.97 -23.37 13.18
CA ALA A 432 -53.45 -24.64 12.62
C ALA A 432 -52.51 -25.26 11.55
N SER A 433 -51.35 -24.67 11.23
CA SER A 433 -50.49 -25.13 10.12
C SER A 433 -49.01 -24.94 10.42
N GLY A 434 -48.57 -25.56 11.52
CA GLY A 434 -47.15 -25.88 11.66
C GLY A 434 -46.70 -26.82 10.54
N VAL A 435 -45.39 -26.98 10.42
CA VAL A 435 -44.76 -27.95 9.54
C VAL A 435 -44.39 -29.20 10.33
N THR A 436 -44.82 -30.35 9.82
CA THR A 436 -44.34 -31.66 10.29
C THR A 436 -43.13 -32.09 9.45
N VAL A 437 -41.97 -32.26 10.09
CA VAL A 437 -40.78 -32.87 9.47
C VAL A 437 -40.47 -34.16 10.23
N ASN A 438 -40.43 -35.29 9.53
CA ASN A 438 -40.17 -36.61 10.14
C ASN A 438 -41.05 -36.94 11.38
N GLY A 439 -42.29 -36.43 11.42
CA GLY A 439 -43.20 -36.63 12.54
C GLY A 439 -43.04 -35.64 13.70
N ILE A 440 -42.23 -34.59 13.52
CA ILE A 440 -41.96 -33.53 14.50
C ILE A 440 -42.63 -32.24 14.03
N ASP A 441 -43.56 -31.72 14.83
CA ASP A 441 -44.34 -30.52 14.50
C ASP A 441 -43.65 -29.25 14.99
N SER A 442 -43.43 -28.29 14.09
CA SER A 442 -42.78 -27.00 14.39
C SER A 442 -43.42 -25.84 13.62
N MET A 443 -43.20 -24.59 14.02
CA MET A 443 -43.60 -23.46 13.15
C MET A 443 -42.64 -23.23 12.01
N VAL A 444 -41.33 -23.32 12.30
CA VAL A 444 -40.30 -23.13 11.29
C VAL A 444 -39.32 -24.29 11.36
N SER A 445 -39.07 -24.95 10.23
CA SER A 445 -38.01 -25.96 10.11
C SER A 445 -36.91 -25.48 9.18
N LEU A 446 -35.66 -25.81 9.48
CA LEU A 446 -34.48 -25.39 8.71
C LEU A 446 -33.88 -26.56 7.92
N GLY A 447 -33.33 -26.26 6.73
CA GLY A 447 -32.44 -27.12 5.95
C GLY A 447 -30.96 -26.76 6.12
N ASN A 448 -30.09 -27.36 5.31
CA ASN A 448 -28.64 -27.14 5.33
C ASN A 448 -28.25 -25.74 4.86
N ASN A 449 -27.24 -25.13 5.48
CA ASN A 449 -26.68 -23.82 5.12
C ASN A 449 -27.73 -22.70 5.12
N THR A 450 -28.60 -22.69 6.12
CA THR A 450 -29.72 -21.75 6.23
C THR A 450 -29.52 -20.73 7.34
N THR A 451 -30.22 -19.60 7.23
CA THR A 451 -30.29 -18.57 8.27
C THR A 451 -31.74 -18.13 8.43
N LEU A 452 -32.22 -18.09 9.67
CA LEU A 452 -33.50 -17.51 10.05
C LEU A 452 -33.26 -16.31 10.97
N SER A 453 -33.69 -15.12 10.55
CA SER A 453 -33.49 -13.91 11.36
C SER A 453 -34.63 -12.91 11.37
N GLY A 454 -34.97 -12.43 12.57
CA GLY A 454 -35.82 -11.27 12.78
C GLY A 454 -37.32 -11.57 12.80
N PHE A 455 -37.75 -12.75 13.21
CA PHE A 455 -39.17 -13.12 13.27
C PHE A 455 -39.73 -13.10 14.69
N ASP A 456 -41.04 -12.87 14.83
CA ASP A 456 -41.81 -13.21 16.04
C ASP A 456 -42.56 -14.51 15.79
N ILE A 457 -42.09 -15.60 16.40
CA ILE A 457 -42.59 -16.97 16.18
C ILE A 457 -43.42 -17.37 17.39
N GLN A 458 -44.71 -17.60 17.15
CA GLN A 458 -45.70 -17.98 18.15
C GLN A 458 -46.10 -19.43 17.92
N GLY A 459 -45.32 -20.35 18.47
CA GLY A 459 -45.40 -21.79 18.22
C GLY A 459 -46.59 -22.52 18.82
N GLY A 460 -47.32 -21.90 19.75
CA GLY A 460 -48.42 -22.57 20.43
C GLY A 460 -47.93 -23.88 21.04
N VAL A 461 -48.62 -25.00 20.77
CA VAL A 461 -48.26 -26.34 21.29
C VAL A 461 -47.12 -27.03 20.53
N ASN A 462 -46.66 -26.46 19.40
CA ASN A 462 -45.60 -27.04 18.58
C ASN A 462 -44.23 -26.45 18.97
N TYR A 463 -43.17 -27.05 18.46
CA TYR A 463 -41.84 -26.44 18.55
C TYR A 463 -41.83 -25.09 17.82
N GLY A 464 -41.15 -24.08 18.39
CA GLY A 464 -40.99 -22.80 17.71
C GLY A 464 -40.16 -22.97 16.43
N VAL A 465 -38.92 -23.43 16.59
CA VAL A 465 -37.98 -23.69 15.50
C VAL A 465 -37.40 -25.10 15.60
N LEU A 466 -37.45 -25.85 14.51
CA LEU A 466 -36.85 -27.17 14.36
C LEU A 466 -35.60 -27.11 13.48
N VAL A 467 -34.53 -27.71 13.99
CA VAL A 467 -33.23 -27.83 13.34
C VAL A 467 -32.87 -29.32 13.32
N GLN A 468 -33.34 -30.04 12.30
CA GLN A 468 -33.22 -31.49 12.23
C GLN A 468 -32.22 -31.93 11.15
N ASP A 469 -31.17 -32.67 11.56
CA ASP A 469 -30.17 -33.27 10.66
C ASP A 469 -29.51 -32.29 9.67
N VAL A 470 -29.33 -31.03 10.08
CA VAL A 470 -28.73 -29.99 9.22
C VAL A 470 -27.23 -29.80 9.47
N SER A 471 -26.46 -29.67 8.41
CA SER A 471 -25.01 -29.50 8.47
C SER A 471 -24.59 -28.14 9.00
N ASN A 472 -25.25 -27.05 8.58
CA ASN A 472 -25.00 -25.70 9.07
C ASN A 472 -26.34 -24.95 9.19
N ALA A 473 -26.64 -24.33 10.33
CA ALA A 473 -27.84 -23.51 10.47
C ALA A 473 -27.64 -22.38 11.50
N THR A 474 -28.27 -21.24 11.22
CA THR A 474 -28.23 -20.06 12.11
C THR A 474 -29.64 -19.60 12.45
N VAL A 475 -29.97 -19.52 13.74
CA VAL A 475 -31.22 -18.98 14.28
C VAL A 475 -30.87 -17.76 15.11
N VAL A 476 -31.14 -16.56 14.59
CA VAL A 476 -30.61 -15.33 15.20
C VAL A 476 -31.60 -14.17 15.24
N ASN A 477 -31.64 -13.43 16.35
CA ASN A 477 -32.50 -12.25 16.52
C ASN A 477 -34.01 -12.54 16.37
N ASN A 478 -34.48 -13.71 16.79
CA ASN A 478 -35.90 -14.05 16.76
C ASN A 478 -36.52 -13.88 18.15
N THR A 479 -37.81 -13.51 18.19
CA THR A 479 -38.65 -13.71 19.37
C THR A 479 -39.40 -15.02 19.18
N ILE A 480 -39.34 -15.94 20.13
CA ILE A 480 -39.94 -17.26 20.03
C ILE A 480 -40.79 -17.49 21.28
N SER A 481 -42.04 -17.88 21.10
CA SER A 481 -42.94 -18.21 22.20
C SER A 481 -43.67 -19.53 21.97
N THR A 482 -43.70 -20.40 22.97
CA THR A 482 -44.40 -21.69 22.92
C THR A 482 -45.16 -21.97 24.22
N THR A 483 -46.24 -22.73 24.11
CA THR A 483 -47.15 -23.09 25.19
C THR A 483 -47.65 -24.53 25.02
N GLY A 484 -47.32 -25.43 25.92
CA GLY A 484 -47.74 -26.83 25.86
C GLY A 484 -46.74 -27.76 26.54
N SER A 485 -47.15 -29.01 26.78
CA SER A 485 -46.21 -30.03 27.27
C SER A 485 -45.18 -30.35 26.19
N GLU A 486 -43.89 -30.37 26.54
CA GLU A 486 -42.76 -30.63 25.61
C GLU A 486 -42.69 -29.66 24.40
N ALA A 487 -43.36 -28.50 24.48
CA ALA A 487 -43.37 -27.49 23.42
C ALA A 487 -42.12 -26.60 23.51
N ASN A 488 -41.01 -27.04 22.93
CA ASN A 488 -39.73 -26.34 23.08
C ASN A 488 -39.60 -25.13 22.14
N GLY A 489 -38.86 -24.11 22.58
CA GLY A 489 -38.62 -22.90 21.78
C GLY A 489 -37.81 -23.21 20.53
N VAL A 490 -36.59 -23.71 20.71
CA VAL A 490 -35.74 -24.24 19.63
C VAL A 490 -35.41 -25.70 19.91
N PHE A 491 -35.66 -26.58 18.96
CA PHE A 491 -35.31 -28.00 19.03
C PHE A 491 -34.27 -28.35 17.97
N VAL A 492 -33.07 -28.71 18.41
CA VAL A 492 -31.99 -29.25 17.58
C VAL A 492 -31.99 -30.77 17.73
N HIS A 493 -32.22 -31.46 16.61
CA HIS A 493 -32.34 -32.91 16.57
C HIS A 493 -31.36 -33.49 15.54
N ALA A 494 -30.25 -34.07 16.01
CA ALA A 494 -29.18 -34.61 15.16
C ALA A 494 -29.10 -36.13 15.30
N GLU A 495 -29.65 -36.86 14.34
CA GLU A 495 -29.70 -38.34 14.30
C GLU A 495 -28.82 -38.96 13.20
N SER A 496 -28.45 -38.20 12.18
CA SER A 496 -27.71 -38.68 11.02
C SER A 496 -26.20 -38.48 11.17
N ALA A 497 -25.39 -39.40 10.62
CA ALA A 497 -23.92 -39.37 10.64
C ALA A 497 -23.34 -38.25 9.76
N ALA A 498 -23.41 -37.02 10.25
CA ALA A 498 -22.81 -35.83 9.66
C ALA A 498 -22.29 -34.90 10.78
N THR A 499 -21.51 -33.89 10.40
CA THR A 499 -21.14 -32.80 11.32
C THR A 499 -22.20 -31.70 11.26
N ASN A 500 -22.79 -31.35 12.41
CA ASN A 500 -23.77 -30.27 12.54
C ASN A 500 -23.12 -29.03 13.17
N ASN A 501 -23.11 -27.88 12.50
CA ASN A 501 -22.63 -26.60 13.03
C ASN A 501 -23.82 -25.64 13.21
N ILE A 502 -24.27 -25.47 14.44
CA ILE A 502 -25.51 -24.75 14.75
C ILE A 502 -25.19 -23.49 15.56
N THR A 503 -25.72 -22.35 15.13
CA THR A 503 -25.62 -21.08 15.87
C THR A 503 -27.01 -20.62 16.29
N ILE A 504 -27.20 -20.37 17.59
CA ILE A 504 -28.43 -19.83 18.17
C ILE A 504 -28.06 -18.57 18.95
N ALA A 505 -28.33 -17.39 18.40
CA ALA A 505 -27.84 -16.15 19.00
C ALA A 505 -28.88 -15.03 19.07
N ASP A 506 -28.77 -14.18 20.10
CA ASP A 506 -29.55 -12.94 20.23
C ASP A 506 -31.08 -13.16 20.15
N ASN A 507 -31.57 -14.36 20.49
CA ASN A 507 -33.01 -14.65 20.48
C ASN A 507 -33.64 -14.33 21.85
N THR A 508 -34.90 -13.96 21.84
CA THR A 508 -35.77 -13.91 23.03
C THR A 508 -36.72 -15.09 22.99
N ILE A 509 -36.59 -16.04 23.91
CA ILE A 509 -37.34 -17.30 23.92
C ILE A 509 -38.20 -17.36 25.19
N ASN A 510 -39.50 -17.62 25.04
CA ASN A 510 -40.44 -17.74 26.15
C ASN A 510 -41.24 -19.06 26.02
N THR A 511 -41.03 -20.02 26.91
CA THR A 511 -41.72 -21.31 26.86
C THR A 511 -42.56 -21.53 28.12
N THR A 512 -43.72 -22.17 27.97
CA THR A 512 -44.60 -22.49 29.10
C THR A 512 -45.21 -23.88 28.97
N GLY A 513 -45.02 -24.74 29.97
CA GLY A 513 -45.59 -26.08 30.04
C GLY A 513 -44.61 -27.10 30.64
N ALA A 514 -45.12 -28.28 31.00
CA ALA A 514 -44.28 -29.34 31.55
C ALA A 514 -43.28 -29.84 30.48
N GLY A 515 -41.99 -29.85 30.82
CA GLY A 515 -40.92 -30.23 29.91
C GLY A 515 -40.72 -29.28 28.72
N ALA A 516 -41.31 -28.08 28.74
CA ALA A 516 -41.18 -27.10 27.67
C ALA A 516 -39.86 -26.32 27.78
N GLU A 517 -38.83 -26.84 27.15
CA GLU A 517 -37.47 -26.33 27.21
C GLU A 517 -37.28 -25.10 26.31
N GLY A 518 -36.45 -24.13 26.73
CA GLY A 518 -36.13 -22.97 25.91
C GLY A 518 -35.38 -23.39 24.65
N ILE A 519 -34.25 -24.06 24.84
CA ILE A 519 -33.47 -24.71 23.78
C ILE A 519 -33.24 -26.17 24.18
N LEU A 520 -33.65 -27.10 23.33
CA LEU A 520 -33.37 -28.53 23.46
C LEU A 520 -32.40 -28.96 22.37
N VAL A 521 -31.35 -29.69 22.76
CA VAL A 521 -30.43 -30.35 21.84
C VAL A 521 -30.42 -31.86 22.13
N ARG A 522 -30.84 -32.65 21.15
CA ARG A 522 -30.74 -34.11 21.16
C ARG A 522 -29.83 -34.57 20.03
N ALA A 523 -28.76 -35.26 20.40
CA ALA A 523 -27.85 -35.86 19.44
C ALA A 523 -27.77 -37.37 19.66
N SER A 524 -27.99 -38.15 18.61
CA SER A 524 -27.91 -39.61 18.60
C SER A 524 -27.59 -40.12 17.20
N GLY A 525 -26.31 -40.25 16.84
CA GLY A 525 -25.86 -40.80 15.56
C GLY A 525 -25.05 -39.86 14.66
N ALA A 526 -24.92 -38.57 15.01
CA ALA A 526 -24.02 -37.62 14.34
C ALA A 526 -22.53 -37.90 14.57
N ASP A 527 -21.68 -37.48 13.63
CA ASP A 527 -20.21 -37.57 13.80
C ASP A 527 -19.74 -36.56 14.85
N ALA A 528 -20.21 -35.32 14.70
CA ALA A 528 -19.99 -34.25 15.66
C ALA A 528 -21.13 -33.21 15.60
N ILE A 529 -21.47 -32.61 16.73
CA ILE A 529 -22.35 -31.44 16.80
C ILE A 529 -21.59 -30.31 17.48
N ASN A 530 -21.34 -29.25 16.73
CA ASN A 530 -20.76 -28.00 17.19
C ASN A 530 -21.88 -27.00 17.35
N ILE A 531 -22.18 -26.58 18.57
CA ILE A 531 -23.25 -25.62 18.84
C ILE A 531 -22.76 -24.41 19.61
N ALA A 532 -23.05 -23.23 19.07
CA ALA A 532 -22.81 -21.95 19.71
C ALA A 532 -24.16 -21.33 20.11
N ILE A 533 -24.37 -21.11 21.41
CA ILE A 533 -25.56 -20.45 21.95
C ILE A 533 -25.11 -19.18 22.67
N SER A 534 -25.47 -18.02 22.13
CA SER A 534 -24.97 -16.75 22.68
C SER A 534 -25.99 -15.63 22.78
N ASN A 535 -25.89 -14.82 23.83
CA ASN A 535 -26.69 -13.60 24.01
C ASN A 535 -28.22 -13.80 23.94
N ASN A 536 -28.71 -15.01 24.22
CA ASN A 536 -30.15 -15.27 24.23
C ASN A 536 -30.75 -14.87 25.57
N THR A 537 -32.00 -14.39 25.55
CA THR A 537 -32.84 -14.20 26.74
C THR A 537 -33.89 -15.30 26.74
N ILE A 538 -33.83 -16.23 27.69
CA ILE A 538 -34.65 -17.46 27.70
C ILE A 538 -35.45 -17.53 28.99
N THR A 539 -36.77 -17.38 28.91
CA THR A 539 -37.67 -17.56 30.05
C THR A 539 -38.45 -18.85 29.90
N THR A 540 -38.38 -19.74 30.89
CA THR A 540 -39.16 -20.99 30.90
C THR A 540 -40.04 -21.09 32.14
N SER A 541 -41.23 -21.68 31.99
CA SER A 541 -42.15 -21.90 33.09
C SER A 541 -42.84 -23.27 32.99
N GLY A 542 -42.66 -24.14 33.99
CA GLY A 542 -43.31 -25.44 34.09
C GLY A 542 -42.43 -26.50 34.74
N ASP A 543 -43.03 -27.61 35.15
CA ASP A 543 -42.30 -28.71 35.76
C ASP A 543 -41.29 -29.28 34.76
N THR A 544 -40.04 -29.50 35.18
CA THR A 544 -38.91 -29.96 34.35
C THR A 544 -38.57 -29.08 33.14
N ALA A 545 -39.10 -27.85 33.05
CA ALA A 545 -38.89 -26.94 31.92
C ALA A 545 -37.51 -26.27 31.97
N GLN A 546 -36.51 -26.90 31.36
CA GLN A 546 -35.13 -26.40 31.37
C GLN A 546 -34.97 -25.19 30.45
N GLY A 547 -34.12 -24.24 30.84
CA GLY A 547 -33.75 -23.13 29.96
C GLY A 547 -32.98 -23.60 28.73
N ILE A 548 -31.83 -24.23 28.97
CA ILE A 548 -31.03 -24.91 27.95
C ILE A 548 -30.86 -26.37 28.36
N SER A 549 -31.37 -27.30 27.55
CA SER A 549 -31.32 -28.73 27.76
C SER A 549 -30.48 -29.37 26.66
N MET A 550 -29.46 -30.13 27.04
CA MET A 550 -28.60 -30.82 26.08
C MET A 550 -28.34 -32.25 26.54
N GLY A 551 -28.55 -33.20 25.63
CA GLY A 551 -28.28 -34.61 25.87
C GLY A 551 -27.70 -35.30 24.64
N ASN A 552 -26.59 -36.03 24.84
CA ASN A 552 -26.19 -37.10 23.92
C ASN A 552 -26.89 -38.38 24.37
N PHE A 553 -27.79 -38.91 23.55
CA PHE A 553 -28.57 -40.10 23.87
C PHE A 553 -28.00 -41.29 23.10
N ASP A 554 -27.35 -42.22 23.81
CA ASP A 554 -26.97 -43.51 23.24
C ASP A 554 -28.14 -44.48 23.39
N PHE A 555 -28.92 -44.68 22.33
CA PHE A 555 -30.01 -45.66 22.28
C PHE A 555 -29.51 -47.06 21.86
N GLY A 556 -28.32 -47.47 22.32
CA GLY A 556 -27.87 -48.87 22.30
C GLY A 556 -27.08 -49.31 21.07
N GLY A 557 -26.28 -48.43 20.48
CA GLY A 557 -25.42 -48.76 19.34
C GLY A 557 -24.18 -47.86 19.29
N ALA A 558 -23.03 -48.43 18.91
CA ALA A 558 -21.67 -47.88 19.01
C ALA A 558 -21.35 -46.55 18.27
N ASN A 559 -22.35 -45.76 17.88
CA ASN A 559 -22.17 -44.47 17.21
C ASN A 559 -22.32 -43.32 18.21
N SER A 560 -21.26 -43.08 18.98
CA SER A 560 -21.27 -42.05 20.00
C SER A 560 -20.81 -40.71 19.43
N VAL A 561 -21.71 -39.70 19.48
CA VAL A 561 -21.53 -38.35 18.91
C VAL A 561 -20.54 -37.52 19.73
N GLN A 562 -19.64 -36.78 19.08
CA GLN A 562 -18.88 -35.71 19.73
C GLN A 562 -19.73 -34.43 19.83
N VAL A 563 -20.02 -33.94 21.04
CA VAL A 563 -20.78 -32.70 21.25
C VAL A 563 -19.84 -31.60 21.74
N CYS A 564 -19.61 -30.56 20.93
CA CYS A 564 -18.87 -29.35 21.30
C CYS A 564 -19.85 -28.19 21.53
N VAL A 565 -19.81 -27.58 22.73
CA VAL A 565 -20.75 -26.52 23.12
C VAL A 565 -20.01 -25.26 23.54
N ALA A 566 -20.42 -24.13 22.96
CA ALA A 566 -20.03 -22.78 23.39
C ALA A 566 -21.27 -22.01 23.88
N LEU A 567 -21.27 -21.64 25.17
CA LEU A 567 -22.34 -20.85 25.81
C LEU A 567 -21.77 -19.53 26.32
N SER A 568 -22.31 -18.38 25.89
CA SER A 568 -21.84 -17.06 26.33
C SER A 568 -22.93 -15.99 26.30
N GLY A 569 -23.00 -15.12 27.30
CA GLY A 569 -23.92 -13.97 27.29
C GLY A 569 -25.39 -14.28 27.50
N ASN A 570 -25.79 -15.53 27.80
CA ASN A 570 -27.19 -15.91 27.89
C ASN A 570 -27.81 -15.53 29.25
N GLN A 571 -29.05 -15.08 29.24
CA GLN A 571 -29.85 -14.78 30.44
C GLN A 571 -31.02 -15.77 30.51
N VAL A 572 -31.06 -16.59 31.55
CA VAL A 572 -31.95 -17.76 31.57
C VAL A 572 -32.72 -17.88 32.89
N PRO A 573 -33.79 -17.09 33.07
CA PRO A 573 -34.75 -17.30 34.14
C PRO A 573 -35.65 -18.53 33.92
N THR A 574 -35.74 -19.39 34.92
CA THR A 574 -36.59 -20.59 34.88
C THR A 574 -37.47 -20.67 36.13
N VAL A 575 -38.71 -21.14 35.98
CA VAL A 575 -39.69 -21.27 37.06
C VAL A 575 -40.39 -22.63 36.95
N GLY A 576 -40.46 -23.39 38.04
CA GLY A 576 -41.15 -24.69 38.09
C GLY A 576 -40.39 -25.73 38.90
N ASP A 577 -41.07 -26.84 39.24
CA ASP A 577 -40.43 -27.92 39.98
C ASP A 577 -39.41 -28.63 39.07
N PHE A 578 -38.19 -28.83 39.55
CA PHE A 578 -37.09 -29.43 38.77
C PHE A 578 -36.72 -28.68 37.47
N ALA A 579 -37.03 -27.38 37.38
CA ALA A 579 -36.62 -26.51 36.28
C ALA A 579 -35.25 -25.85 36.58
N PHE A 580 -34.29 -26.00 35.68
CA PHE A 580 -32.96 -25.42 35.76
C PHE A 580 -32.65 -24.54 34.54
N GLY A 581 -31.83 -23.50 34.75
CA GLY A 581 -31.37 -22.63 33.69
C GLY A 581 -30.54 -23.36 32.64
N ALA A 582 -29.76 -24.36 33.05
CA ALA A 582 -29.07 -25.28 32.14
C ALA A 582 -29.04 -26.70 32.71
N SER A 583 -29.29 -27.69 31.85
CA SER A 583 -29.18 -29.13 32.11
C SER A 583 -28.36 -29.76 30.98
N LEU A 584 -27.16 -30.25 31.30
CA LEU A 584 -26.16 -30.70 30.32
C LEU A 584 -25.72 -32.13 30.61
N GLY A 585 -26.42 -33.11 30.05
CA GLY A 585 -26.22 -34.53 30.33
C GLY A 585 -25.40 -35.26 29.26
N ASN A 586 -24.40 -36.03 29.69
CA ASN A 586 -23.75 -37.03 28.83
C ASN A 586 -24.25 -38.43 29.21
N ASN A 587 -25.25 -38.95 28.48
CA ASN A 587 -25.79 -40.28 28.73
C ASN A 587 -24.99 -41.41 28.04
N SER A 588 -23.91 -41.08 27.31
CA SER A 588 -23.05 -42.07 26.64
C SER A 588 -22.06 -42.77 27.59
N GLY A 589 -21.84 -42.22 28.78
CA GLY A 589 -20.86 -42.73 29.74
C GLY A 589 -19.38 -42.47 29.37
N ASP A 590 -19.09 -41.89 28.19
CA ASP A 590 -17.72 -41.54 27.76
C ASP A 590 -17.44 -40.03 27.92
N PRO A 591 -16.54 -39.63 28.85
CA PRO A 591 -16.17 -38.24 29.08
C PRO A 591 -15.62 -37.50 27.87
N ALA A 592 -14.94 -38.18 26.95
CA ALA A 592 -14.24 -37.54 25.84
C ALA A 592 -15.19 -36.96 24.78
N ARG A 593 -16.47 -37.34 24.84
CA ARG A 593 -17.47 -37.12 23.79
C ARG A 593 -18.45 -35.98 24.06
N PHE A 594 -18.36 -35.34 25.21
CA PHE A 594 -19.10 -34.11 25.51
C PHE A 594 -18.12 -33.06 26.03
N GLN A 595 -17.94 -31.99 25.26
CA GLN A 595 -16.91 -30.96 25.51
C GLN A 595 -17.56 -29.57 25.62
N ILE A 596 -17.33 -28.92 26.75
CA ILE A 596 -17.67 -27.50 26.94
C ILE A 596 -16.40 -26.70 26.65
N VAL A 597 -16.44 -25.87 25.61
CA VAL A 597 -15.25 -25.19 25.07
C VAL A 597 -14.68 -24.14 26.03
N ASN A 598 -15.55 -23.51 26.84
CA ASN A 598 -15.13 -22.50 27.82
C ASN A 598 -15.91 -22.63 29.14
N GLN A 599 -15.41 -23.48 30.03
CA GLN A 599 -16.04 -23.75 31.34
C GLN A 599 -16.07 -22.53 32.26
N ALA A 600 -15.02 -21.70 32.25
CA ALA A 600 -14.96 -20.50 33.09
C ALA A 600 -16.07 -19.51 32.69
N ALA A 601 -16.24 -19.29 31.38
CA ALA A 601 -17.29 -18.46 30.82
C ALA A 601 -18.71 -19.00 31.05
N LEU A 602 -18.88 -20.33 31.18
CA LEU A 602 -20.20 -20.93 31.35
C LEU A 602 -20.99 -20.28 32.49
N LEU A 603 -20.34 -20.04 33.63
CA LEU A 603 -21.00 -19.45 34.81
C LEU A 603 -20.72 -17.95 34.98
N THR A 604 -19.64 -17.41 34.42
CA THR A 604 -19.33 -15.97 34.54
C THR A 604 -20.01 -15.12 33.48
N ASP A 605 -20.24 -15.68 32.30
CA ASP A 605 -20.73 -14.94 31.14
C ASP A 605 -22.21 -15.22 30.90
N ASN A 606 -22.83 -16.13 31.64
CA ASN A 606 -24.26 -16.43 31.57
C ASN A 606 -24.93 -16.20 32.94
N THR A 607 -26.18 -15.75 32.93
CA THR A 607 -26.99 -15.54 34.13
C THR A 607 -28.06 -16.62 34.22
N PHE A 608 -27.79 -17.69 34.97
CA PHE A 608 -28.75 -18.77 35.26
C PHE A 608 -29.40 -18.54 36.64
N VAL A 609 -30.73 -18.65 36.74
CA VAL A 609 -31.43 -18.54 38.03
C VAL A 609 -31.18 -19.76 38.93
N SER A 610 -31.05 -20.94 38.33
CA SER A 610 -30.61 -22.17 39.00
C SER A 610 -29.76 -22.99 38.02
N VAL A 611 -28.67 -23.57 38.51
CA VAL A 611 -27.90 -24.59 37.79
C VAL A 611 -27.86 -25.78 38.74
N ASN A 612 -28.34 -26.94 38.33
CA ASN A 612 -28.13 -28.14 39.12
C ASN A 612 -26.68 -28.61 38.91
N PRO A 613 -25.80 -28.53 39.92
CA PRO A 613 -24.41 -28.95 39.76
C PRO A 613 -24.28 -30.47 39.52
N ALA A 614 -25.31 -31.26 39.87
CA ALA A 614 -25.33 -32.70 39.59
C ALA A 614 -25.74 -33.02 38.14
N ASP A 615 -26.47 -32.12 37.48
CA ASP A 615 -26.84 -32.26 36.06
C ASP A 615 -25.74 -31.72 35.15
N ILE A 616 -24.83 -30.89 35.66
CA ILE A 616 -23.49 -30.79 35.10
C ILE A 616 -22.74 -32.02 35.58
N THR A 617 -22.91 -33.18 34.93
CA THR A 617 -22.05 -34.33 35.17
C THR A 617 -20.63 -33.98 34.71
N THR A 618 -19.88 -33.24 35.52
CA THR A 618 -18.44 -33.09 35.36
C THR A 618 -17.88 -34.47 35.61
N ASN A 619 -17.46 -35.16 34.54
CA ASN A 619 -16.55 -36.26 34.71
C ASN A 619 -15.37 -35.75 35.54
N THR A 620 -15.04 -36.48 36.61
CA THR A 620 -14.01 -36.16 37.61
C THR A 620 -12.58 -36.25 37.05
N MET A 621 -12.35 -35.84 35.80
CA MET A 621 -11.03 -35.80 35.19
C MET A 621 -10.60 -34.36 34.94
N SER A 622 -9.36 -34.07 35.36
CA SER A 622 -8.62 -32.84 35.05
C SER A 622 -8.78 -32.49 33.57
N PHE A 623 -9.34 -31.31 33.28
CA PHE A 623 -9.53 -30.72 31.95
C PHE A 623 -8.18 -30.33 31.31
N THR A 624 -7.35 -31.34 31.04
CA THR A 624 -5.99 -31.18 30.51
C THR A 624 -6.02 -31.36 29.00
N ALA A 625 -5.90 -30.24 28.29
CA ALA A 625 -5.40 -30.07 26.93
C ALA A 625 -5.62 -31.26 25.96
N VAL A 626 -6.77 -31.26 25.28
CA VAL A 626 -6.91 -31.91 23.96
C VAL A 626 -7.26 -30.79 22.97
N ALA A 627 -6.37 -30.53 22.02
CA ALA A 627 -6.63 -29.63 20.89
C ALA A 627 -7.60 -30.32 19.90
N ALA A 628 -8.52 -29.67 19.19
CA ALA A 628 -9.33 -28.48 19.45
C ALA A 628 -10.67 -28.78 18.74
N CYS A 629 -11.82 -28.44 19.33
CA CYS A 629 -13.01 -28.20 18.51
C CYS A 629 -12.61 -27.10 17.48
N PRO A 630 -12.93 -27.26 16.17
CA PRO A 630 -12.54 -26.32 15.13
C PRO A 630 -13.09 -24.90 15.36
#